data_AF-A0A349Z9P1-F1
#
_entry.id   AF-A0A349Z9P1-F1
#
_cell.length_a   1.000
_cell.length_b   1.000
_cell.length_c   1.000
_cell.angle_alpha   90.00
_cell.angle_beta   90.00
_cell.angle_gamma   90.00
#
_symmetry.space_group_name_H-M   'P 1'
#
loop_
_entity.id
_entity.type
_entity.pdbx_description
1 polymer ?
#
loop_
_entity_poly.entity_id
_entity_poly.type
_entity_poly.pdbx_seq_one_letter_code
_entity_poly.pdbx_strand_id
1 'polypeptide(L)'
;SSVSLSTSESRVHSYFEDGDDPDEFLALPPQIMQAIKALNAIHHTGCIIFEALEKHLKIHSYYRLLDHTKENEFNALLNEIIDSLPLLTGEGTCGFMKLPYKDTRFFEHRAKCADKFYPRNPRTR
;
A
#
# COMPACT_ATOMS: atom_id res chain seq x y z
N SER A 1 -14.37 4.62 -31.68
CA SER A 1 -13.06 5.23 -31.91
C SER A 1 -12.09 4.71 -30.87
N SER A 2 -10.96 4.17 -31.35
CA SER A 2 -9.91 3.52 -30.58
C SER A 2 -9.35 4.42 -29.48
N VAL A 3 -9.52 4.02 -28.22
CA VAL A 3 -8.73 4.57 -27.13
C VAL A 3 -7.68 3.51 -26.80
N SER A 4 -6.52 3.65 -27.42
CA SER A 4 -5.28 3.03 -26.97
C SER A 4 -5.01 3.51 -25.54
N LEU A 5 -5.23 2.64 -24.56
CA LEU A 5 -4.81 2.82 -23.17
C LEU A 5 -3.27 2.89 -23.14
N SER A 6 -2.73 4.09 -23.32
CA SER A 6 -1.32 4.36 -23.16
C SER A 6 -0.98 4.42 -21.68
N THR A 7 -0.08 3.53 -21.29
CA THR A 7 0.77 3.57 -20.08
C THR A 7 0.01 3.45 -18.77
N SER A 8 -0.03 2.21 -18.28
CA SER A 8 -0.41 1.81 -16.92
C SER A 8 0.43 2.55 -15.86
N GLU A 9 -0.04 3.72 -15.45
CA GLU A 9 0.45 4.40 -14.26
C GLU A 9 0.03 3.61 -13.02
N SER A 10 0.99 2.87 -12.45
CA SER A 10 0.86 2.29 -11.12
C SER A 10 0.62 3.42 -10.11
N ARG A 11 -0.64 3.67 -9.76
CA ARG A 11 -0.99 4.67 -8.74
C ARG A 11 -0.48 4.19 -7.38
N VAL A 12 0.47 4.95 -6.85
CA VAL A 12 0.99 4.79 -5.48
C VAL A 12 -0.15 5.07 -4.50
N HIS A 13 -0.39 4.16 -3.56
CA HIS A 13 -1.30 4.40 -2.44
C HIS A 13 -0.50 4.14 -1.16
N SER A 14 0.05 5.21 -0.60
CA SER A 14 0.42 5.20 0.81
C SER A 14 -0.89 5.11 1.58
N TYR A 15 -1.04 4.11 2.45
CA TYR A 15 -2.30 3.82 3.18
C TYR A 15 -2.69 4.90 4.20
N PHE A 16 -1.97 6.02 4.22
CA PHE A 16 -1.81 6.89 5.37
C PHE A 16 -1.79 8.39 4.97
N GLU A 17 -2.20 8.75 3.75
CA GLU A 17 -2.41 10.16 3.36
C GLU A 17 -3.78 10.73 3.81
N ASP A 18 -4.56 9.96 4.57
CA ASP A 18 -5.81 10.42 5.19
C ASP A 18 -5.53 11.13 6.54
N GLY A 19 -4.77 12.23 6.49
CA GLY A 19 -4.63 13.21 7.60
C GLY A 19 -3.59 12.89 8.69
N ASP A 20 -3.06 13.96 9.29
CA ASP A 20 -2.14 13.91 10.44
C ASP A 20 -2.89 13.48 11.72
N ASP A 21 -3.05 12.18 11.92
CA ASP A 21 -3.36 11.57 13.22
C ASP A 21 -2.07 11.17 13.96
N PRO A 22 -1.48 12.08 14.76
CA PRO A 22 -0.14 11.92 15.34
C PRO A 22 0.03 10.71 16.27
N ASP A 23 -1.06 10.07 16.68
CA ASP A 23 -1.04 8.94 17.61
C ASP A 23 -0.91 7.56 16.91
N GLU A 24 -1.10 7.45 15.58
CA GLU A 24 -1.06 6.16 14.85
C GLU A 24 0.10 5.98 13.86
N PHE A 25 0.80 7.05 13.45
CA PHE A 25 1.81 6.95 12.37
C PHE A 25 3.23 6.72 12.87
N LEU A 26 3.76 5.55 12.52
CA LEU A 26 5.18 5.26 12.65
C LEU A 26 6.00 6.04 11.60
N ALA A 27 6.88 6.94 12.05
CA ALA A 27 7.75 7.69 11.15
C ALA A 27 8.88 6.79 10.60
N LEU A 28 8.91 6.60 9.28
CA LEU A 28 9.98 5.84 8.63
C LEU A 28 11.27 6.67 8.53
N PRO A 29 12.44 6.09 8.87
CA PRO A 29 13.72 6.71 8.62
C PRO A 29 13.91 7.10 7.14
N PRO A 30 14.64 8.20 6.85
CA PRO A 30 14.91 8.63 5.48
C PRO A 30 15.51 7.54 4.59
N GLN A 31 16.32 6.64 5.16
CA GLN A 31 16.93 5.52 4.46
C GLN A 31 15.88 4.53 3.95
N ILE A 32 14.93 4.13 4.82
CA ILE A 32 13.82 3.25 4.44
C ILE A 32 12.94 3.94 3.38
N MET A 33 12.65 5.22 3.56
CA MET A 33 11.88 6.02 2.60
C MET A 33 12.54 6.08 1.22
N GLN A 34 13.86 6.26 1.17
CA GLN A 34 14.62 6.31 -0.07
C GLN A 34 14.65 4.94 -0.77
N ALA A 35 14.87 3.87 -0.01
CA ALA A 35 14.85 2.51 -0.55
C ALA A 35 13.45 2.14 -1.09
N ILE A 36 12.37 2.48 -0.38
CA ILE A 36 10.99 2.29 -0.86
C ILE A 36 10.75 3.09 -2.15
N LYS A 37 11.24 4.33 -2.23
CA LYS A 37 11.13 5.16 -3.44
C LYS A 37 11.87 4.55 -4.64
N ALA A 38 13.06 3.99 -4.42
CA ALA A 38 13.80 3.28 -5.45
C ALA A 38 13.09 1.97 -5.86
N LEU A 39 12.59 1.21 -4.88
CA LEU A 39 11.81 -0.01 -5.11
C LEU A 39 10.59 0.28 -5.98
N ASN A 40 9.95 1.43 -5.77
CA ASN A 40 8.82 1.91 -6.57
C ASN A 40 9.11 2.17 -8.04
N ALA A 41 10.36 2.49 -8.40
CA ALA A 41 10.76 2.61 -9.80
C ALA A 41 10.82 1.26 -10.52
N ILE A 42 10.91 0.15 -9.77
CA ILE A 42 10.89 -1.22 -10.30
C ILE A 42 9.45 -1.64 -10.53
N HIS A 43 9.18 -2.29 -11.67
CA HIS A 43 7.86 -2.82 -11.98
C HIS A 43 7.57 -4.05 -11.11
N HIS A 44 6.79 -3.82 -10.06
CA HIS A 44 6.37 -4.81 -9.07
C HIS A 44 4.96 -4.46 -8.57
N THR A 45 4.32 -5.40 -7.89
CA THR A 45 3.09 -5.17 -7.13
C THR A 45 3.24 -5.74 -5.73
N GLY A 46 2.53 -5.18 -4.75
CA GLY A 46 2.59 -5.67 -3.39
C GLY A 46 2.49 -4.60 -2.32
N CYS A 47 2.83 -4.98 -1.10
CA CYS A 47 2.95 -4.07 0.04
C CYS A 47 4.08 -4.47 1.00
N ILE A 48 4.49 -3.49 1.80
CA ILE A 48 5.25 -3.67 3.03
C ILE A 48 4.62 -2.81 4.12
N ILE A 49 4.45 -3.36 5.31
CA ILE A 49 3.85 -2.69 6.47
C ILE A 49 4.74 -2.99 7.67
N PHE A 50 5.15 -1.92 8.35
CA PHE A 50 5.89 -1.91 9.60
C PHE A 50 4.92 -1.63 10.74
N GLU A 51 4.89 -2.52 11.72
CA GLU A 51 4.10 -2.38 12.95
C GLU A 51 5.07 -2.41 14.13
N ALA A 52 5.36 -1.23 14.68
CA ALA A 52 6.26 -1.06 15.81
C ALA A 52 5.44 -0.98 17.10
N LEU A 53 5.75 -1.88 18.02
CA LEU A 53 5.17 -1.95 19.36
C LEU A 53 6.32 -1.76 20.37
N GLU A 54 6.00 -1.38 21.61
CA GLU A 54 6.96 -1.08 22.69
C GLU A 54 8.19 -2.02 22.77
N LYS A 55 8.01 -3.31 22.45
CA LYS A 55 9.05 -4.34 22.62
C LYS A 55 9.35 -5.15 21.36
N HIS A 56 8.64 -4.93 20.26
CA HIS A 56 8.82 -5.74 19.05
C HIS A 56 8.37 -5.01 17.79
N LEU A 57 9.04 -5.34 16.70
CA LEU A 57 8.73 -4.84 15.37
C LEU A 57 8.23 -6.01 14.52
N LYS A 58 7.06 -5.85 13.91
CA LYS A 58 6.54 -6.79 12.91
C LYS A 58 6.60 -6.17 11.53
N ILE A 59 6.94 -7.00 10.55
CA ILE A 59 6.96 -6.60 9.14
C ILE A 59 6.02 -7.53 8.40
N HIS A 60 4.95 -6.97 7.84
CA HIS A 60 4.04 -7.67 6.95
C HIS A 60 4.43 -7.31 5.52
N SER A 61 4.80 -8.29 4.70
CA SER A 61 5.16 -8.02 3.31
C SER A 61 4.56 -9.04 2.36
N TYR A 62 4.10 -8.54 1.22
CA TYR A 62 3.63 -9.36 0.11
C TYR A 62 4.07 -8.67 -1.17
N TYR A 63 5.15 -9.16 -1.78
CA TYR A 63 5.68 -8.61 -3.03
C TYR A 63 5.62 -9.64 -4.15
N ARG A 64 5.32 -9.14 -5.35
CA ARG A 64 5.44 -9.87 -6.60
C ARG A 64 6.19 -8.98 -7.59
N LEU A 65 7.41 -9.39 -7.92
CA LEU A 65 8.19 -8.77 -8.98
C LEU A 65 7.54 -9.08 -10.33
N LEU A 66 7.37 -8.06 -11.17
CA LEU A 66 6.80 -8.18 -12.51
C LEU A 66 7.86 -8.03 -13.60
N ASP A 67 8.94 -7.30 -13.30
CA ASP A 67 10.14 -7.22 -14.14
C ASP A 67 11.28 -8.05 -13.54
N HIS A 68 11.41 -9.28 -14.02
CA HIS A 68 12.44 -10.22 -13.55
C HIS A 68 13.87 -9.81 -13.92
N THR A 69 14.07 -8.87 -14.85
CA THR A 69 15.42 -8.39 -15.18
C THR A 69 16.05 -7.61 -14.04
N LYS A 70 15.22 -7.09 -13.13
CA LYS A 70 15.62 -6.28 -11.98
C LYS A 70 15.66 -7.03 -10.65
N GLU A 71 15.64 -8.36 -10.66
CA GLU A 71 15.62 -9.17 -9.43
C GLU A 71 16.75 -8.83 -8.45
N ASN A 72 17.97 -8.66 -8.96
CA ASN A 72 19.12 -8.31 -8.11
C ASN A 72 18.97 -6.92 -7.47
N GLU A 73 18.51 -5.93 -8.24
CA GLU A 73 18.25 -4.57 -7.76
C GLU A 73 17.12 -4.58 -6.71
N PHE A 74 16.05 -5.33 -6.97
CA PHE A 74 14.92 -5.47 -6.08
C PHE A 74 15.33 -6.11 -4.74
N ASN A 75 16.11 -7.18 -4.78
CA ASN A 75 16.63 -7.84 -3.57
C ASN A 75 17.59 -6.94 -2.78
N ALA A 76 18.45 -6.19 -3.47
CA ALA A 76 19.36 -5.25 -2.81
C ALA A 76 18.60 -4.16 -2.03
N LEU A 77 17.54 -3.61 -2.63
CA LEU A 77 16.70 -2.60 -1.98
C LEU A 77 15.91 -3.17 -0.80
N LEU A 78 15.42 -4.41 -0.89
CA LEU A 78 14.81 -5.07 0.26
C LEU A 78 15.81 -5.28 1.41
N ASN A 79 17.04 -5.68 1.11
CA ASN A 79 18.09 -5.80 2.13
C ASN A 79 18.42 -4.45 2.77
N GLU A 80 18.50 -3.37 1.99
CA GLU A 80 18.72 -2.02 2.51
C GLU A 80 17.62 -1.59 3.49
N ILE A 81 16.36 -1.94 3.20
CA ILE A 81 15.23 -1.72 4.12
C ILE A 81 15.44 -2.49 5.43
N ILE A 82 15.82 -3.77 5.36
CA ILE A 82 16.05 -4.62 6.54
C ILE A 82 17.22 -4.12 7.39
N ASP A 83 18.33 -3.74 6.74
CA ASP A 83 19.52 -3.22 7.42
C ASP A 83 19.26 -1.86 8.10
N SER A 84 18.28 -1.10 7.59
CA SER A 84 17.87 0.19 8.13
C SER A 84 16.84 0.09 9.26
N LEU A 85 16.28 -1.10 9.55
CA LEU A 85 15.29 -1.28 10.63
C LEU A 85 15.76 -0.82 12.01
N PRO A 86 17.03 -0.97 12.43
CA PRO A 86 17.50 -0.47 13.72
C PRO A 86 17.42 1.05 13.87
N LEU A 87 17.29 1.81 12.77
CA LEU A 87 17.14 3.26 12.78
C LEU A 87 15.70 3.71 13.04
N LEU A 88 14.74 2.78 13.00
CA LEU A 88 13.33 3.06 13.16
C LEU A 88 13.04 3.42 14.63
N THR A 89 12.38 4.57 14.82
CA THR A 89 12.06 5.11 16.15
C THR A 89 10.58 5.42 16.25
N GLY A 90 9.98 5.13 17.39
CA GLY A 90 8.57 5.36 17.65
C GLY A 90 7.76 4.07 17.61
N GLU A 91 6.46 4.23 17.85
CA GLU A 91 5.47 3.16 17.88
C GLU A 91 4.36 3.50 16.89
N GLY A 92 3.59 2.49 16.49
CA GLY A 92 2.50 2.65 15.54
C GLY A 92 2.72 1.83 14.28
N THR A 93 1.95 2.15 13.25
CA THR A 93 1.99 1.40 11.98
C THR A 93 2.26 2.33 10.82
N CYS A 94 3.10 1.88 9.88
CA CYS A 94 3.33 2.57 8.63
C CYS A 94 3.49 1.55 7.51
N GLY A 95 3.14 1.88 6.28
CA GLY A 95 3.22 0.93 5.20
C GLY A 95 3.06 1.57 3.83
N PHE A 96 3.56 0.84 2.85
CA PHE A 96 3.54 1.24 1.46
C PHE A 96 2.84 0.15 0.65
N MET A 97 1.91 0.53 -0.24
CA MET A 97 1.24 -0.39 -1.15
C MET A 97 1.30 0.08 -2.61
N LYS A 98 1.63 -0.86 -3.49
CA LYS A 98 1.62 -0.72 -4.95
C LYS A 98 0.60 -1.70 -5.56
N LEU A 99 -0.62 -1.20 -5.73
CA LEU A 99 -1.68 -1.96 -6.37
C LEU A 99 -1.41 -2.05 -7.89
N PRO A 100 -1.52 -3.26 -8.49
CA PRO A 100 -1.22 -3.43 -9.91
C PRO A 100 -2.28 -2.77 -10.79
N TYR A 101 -3.52 -2.69 -10.29
CA TYR A 101 -4.66 -2.06 -10.93
C TYR A 101 -5.52 -1.42 -9.86
N LYS A 102 -5.53 -0.08 -9.79
CA LYS A 102 -6.62 0.61 -9.12
C LYS A 102 -7.80 0.54 -10.09
N ASP A 103 -8.72 -0.40 -9.90
CA ASP A 103 -10.00 -0.42 -10.62
C ASP A 103 -10.83 0.76 -10.13
N THR A 104 -10.42 1.97 -10.49
CA THR A 104 -11.13 3.21 -10.17
C THR A 104 -12.43 3.20 -10.96
N ARG A 105 -13.44 2.57 -10.36
CA ARG A 105 -14.81 2.69 -10.82
C ARG A 105 -15.23 4.13 -10.58
N PHE A 106 -15.62 4.78 -11.66
CA PHE A 106 -16.28 6.07 -11.56
C PHE A 106 -17.70 5.83 -11.04
N PHE A 107 -18.01 6.40 -9.88
CA PHE A 107 -19.36 6.43 -9.36
C PHE A 107 -19.91 7.84 -9.61
N GLU A 108 -21.04 7.94 -10.31
CA GLU A 108 -21.76 9.20 -10.40
C GLU A 108 -22.29 9.60 -9.01
N HIS A 109 -22.18 10.88 -8.69
CA HIS A 109 -22.73 11.42 -7.44
C HIS A 109 -24.26 11.16 -7.39
N ARG A 110 -24.71 10.43 -6.36
CA ARG A 110 -26.14 10.17 -6.12
C ARG A 110 -26.56 10.82 -4.80
N ALA A 111 -27.50 11.76 -4.86
CA ALA A 111 -28.06 12.40 -3.68
C ALA A 111 -28.87 11.41 -2.79
N LYS A 112 -29.42 10.34 -3.38
CA LYS A 112 -30.14 9.28 -2.65
C LYS A 112 -30.09 7.94 -3.39
N CYS A 113 -29.96 6.84 -2.64
CA CYS A 113 -30.17 5.47 -3.10
C CYS A 113 -31.53 4.94 -2.62
N ALA A 114 -32.11 3.96 -3.34
CA ALA A 114 -33.36 3.34 -2.92
C ALA A 114 -33.17 2.56 -1.61
N ASP A 115 -34.13 2.68 -0.71
CA ASP A 115 -34.10 1.98 0.57
C ASP A 115 -34.27 0.47 0.34
N LYS A 116 -33.29 -0.31 0.77
CA LYS A 116 -33.32 -1.78 0.71
C LYS A 116 -33.45 -2.33 2.12
N PHE A 117 -34.68 -2.55 2.57
CA PHE A 117 -34.94 -3.18 3.85
C PHE A 117 -34.87 -4.71 3.73
N TYR A 118 -34.27 -5.37 4.71
CA TYR A 118 -34.40 -6.81 4.85
C TYR A 118 -35.87 -7.14 5.19
N PRO A 119 -36.46 -8.20 4.61
CA PRO A 119 -37.78 -8.65 5.04
C PRO A 119 -37.75 -8.99 6.54
N ARG A 120 -38.87 -8.72 7.23
CA ARG A 120 -39.01 -8.95 8.68
C ARG A 120 -38.66 -10.37 9.10
N ASN A 121 -38.86 -11.36 8.22
CA ASN A 121 -38.37 -12.71 8.42
C ASN A 121 -37.35 -13.07 7.32
N PRO A 122 -36.05 -13.23 7.66
CA PRO A 122 -35.00 -13.54 6.69
C PRO A 122 -35.06 -14.99 6.15
N ARG A 123 -35.95 -15.86 6.69
CA ARG A 123 -36.04 -17.28 6.33
C ARG A 123 -37.16 -17.63 5.35
N THR A 124 -38.00 -16.68 4.96
CA THR A 124 -39.15 -16.95 4.07
C THR A 124 -38.81 -16.81 2.59
N ARG A 125 -37.57 -17.15 2.20
CA ARG A 125 -37.13 -17.13 0.79
C ARG A 125 -37.00 -18.54 0.26
#